data_AF-A0A9P9CQE5-F1
#
_entry.id   AF-A0A9P9CQE5-F1
#
_cell.length_a   1.000
_cell.length_b   1.000
_cell.length_c   1.000
_cell.angle_alpha   90.00
_cell.angle_beta   90.00
_cell.angle_gamma   90.00
#
_symmetry.space_group_name_H-M   'P 1'
#
loop_
_entity.id
_entity.type
_entity.pdbx_description
1 polymer ?
#
loop_
_entity_poly.entity_id
_entity_poly.type
_entity_poly.pdbx_seq_one_letter_code
_entity_poly.pdbx_strand_id
1 'polypeptide(L)'
;MRRAASLRSQQRTPTTSSSGSSAAEELGMVREEGGDDELRKAQRENERLRDQVQALQTMLAARPSPEQFQEIKKEFSNLDLILQGTQRENERCMAELERAKQREKTLEGYLNKLVGENWQTMVGLGPPASRPNIGKSHSRQGSLSGQVESPEQATPPTPQLQQVSNEARSQQLEQIRMLVLGMDQRLQTREDVLTKALERAEAQEARYQALAQELEVGPS
;
A
#
# COMPACT_ATOMS: atom_id res chain seq x y z
N MET A 1 27.03 12.54 7.43
CA MET A 1 28.38 12.79 6.86
C MET A 1 29.20 11.52 6.93
N ARG A 2 29.64 10.97 5.78
CA ARG A 2 30.82 10.12 5.60
C ARG A 2 30.98 9.88 4.10
N ARG A 3 31.98 10.55 3.49
CA ARG A 3 32.41 10.40 2.10
C ARG A 3 33.54 9.36 2.06
N ALA A 4 33.50 8.43 1.12
CA ALA A 4 34.63 7.58 0.73
C ALA A 4 34.59 7.50 -0.80
N ALA A 5 35.47 8.21 -1.51
CA ALA A 5 36.85 7.88 -1.86
C ALA A 5 36.90 7.34 -3.30
N SER A 6 37.25 8.25 -4.21
CA SER A 6 37.44 8.05 -5.65
C SER A 6 38.80 7.38 -5.90
N LEU A 7 38.81 6.25 -6.62
CA LEU A 7 40.04 5.69 -7.19
C LEU A 7 40.06 5.99 -8.69
N ARG A 8 40.80 7.04 -9.01
CA ARG A 8 41.16 7.50 -10.36
C ARG A 8 42.39 6.72 -10.82
N SER A 9 42.20 5.65 -11.58
CA SER A 9 43.31 4.99 -12.28
C SER A 9 43.56 5.71 -13.60
N GLN A 10 44.63 6.51 -13.63
CA GLN A 10 45.25 6.95 -14.87
C GLN A 10 46.25 5.87 -15.32
N GLN A 11 46.13 5.39 -16.55
CA GLN A 11 47.29 4.90 -17.29
C GLN A 11 47.39 5.63 -18.62
N ARG A 12 48.47 6.39 -18.72
CA ARG A 12 48.90 7.18 -19.86
C ARG A 12 49.45 6.24 -20.92
N THR A 13 49.08 6.52 -22.16
CA THR A 13 49.76 6.09 -23.37
C THR A 13 51.16 6.70 -23.46
N PRO A 14 52.16 6.00 -24.03
CA PRO A 14 53.34 6.63 -24.59
C PRO A 14 53.20 6.70 -26.12
N THR A 15 53.01 7.91 -26.63
CA THR A 15 53.32 8.29 -28.02
C THR A 15 54.75 8.80 -28.06
N THR A 16 55.62 8.21 -28.87
CA THR A 16 56.69 8.95 -29.60
C THR A 16 57.22 8.10 -30.74
N SER A 17 57.03 8.63 -31.93
CA SER A 17 57.61 8.32 -33.24
C SER A 17 59.12 8.55 -33.33
N SER A 18 59.82 7.78 -34.17
CA SER A 18 61.09 8.14 -34.84
C SER A 18 61.51 6.96 -35.75
N SER A 19 61.18 6.99 -37.05
CA SER A 19 62.07 7.38 -38.17
C SER A 19 63.11 6.34 -38.58
N GLY A 20 63.07 5.93 -39.87
CA GLY A 20 64.29 5.62 -40.61
C GLY A 20 64.34 4.31 -41.42
N SER A 21 64.02 4.43 -42.71
CA SER A 21 64.69 3.80 -43.86
C SER A 21 64.47 2.32 -44.22
N SER A 22 64.08 2.15 -45.50
CA SER A 22 64.69 1.27 -46.50
C SER A 22 64.48 -0.25 -46.42
N ALA A 23 63.51 -0.74 -47.20
CA ALA A 23 63.71 -1.87 -48.13
C ALA A 23 62.41 -2.07 -48.93
N ALA A 24 62.34 -1.42 -50.09
CA ALA A 24 61.68 -2.06 -51.23
C ALA A 24 62.54 -3.30 -51.60
N GLU A 25 61.90 -4.38 -52.02
CA GLU A 25 62.49 -5.70 -52.35
C GLU A 25 62.58 -6.72 -51.19
N GLU A 26 61.43 -7.22 -50.73
CA GLU A 26 61.33 -8.66 -50.45
C GLU A 26 59.93 -9.13 -50.85
N LEU A 27 59.77 -9.33 -52.17
CA LEU A 27 58.63 -9.97 -52.81
C LEU A 27 58.74 -11.49 -52.54
N GLY A 28 58.70 -11.84 -51.24
CA GLY A 28 58.76 -13.20 -50.74
C GLY A 28 57.34 -13.69 -50.51
N MET A 29 56.95 -14.72 -51.25
CA MET A 29 55.78 -15.55 -51.02
C MET A 29 55.72 -16.04 -49.55
N VAL A 30 55.20 -15.23 -48.64
CA VAL A 30 54.87 -15.65 -47.27
C VAL A 30 53.38 -15.84 -47.21
N ARG A 31 52.94 -17.01 -47.69
CA ARG A 31 51.88 -17.82 -47.08
C ARG A 31 50.69 -17.01 -46.52
N GLU A 32 49.82 -16.51 -47.41
CA GLU A 32 48.56 -15.86 -47.02
C GLU A 32 47.54 -16.81 -46.33
N GLU A 33 47.80 -18.12 -46.27
CA GLU A 33 46.85 -19.10 -45.73
C GLU A 33 46.67 -19.07 -44.20
N GLY A 34 47.50 -18.34 -43.44
CA GLY A 34 47.38 -18.23 -41.97
C GLY A 34 46.73 -16.92 -41.47
N GLY A 35 46.94 -15.81 -42.20
CA GLY A 35 46.49 -14.48 -41.78
C GLY A 35 44.98 -14.31 -41.84
N ASP A 36 44.33 -14.97 -42.81
CA ASP A 36 42.88 -14.91 -42.99
C ASP A 36 42.10 -15.58 -41.85
N ASP A 37 42.61 -16.67 -41.28
CA ASP A 37 41.93 -17.38 -40.20
C ASP A 37 42.12 -16.66 -38.85
N GLU A 38 43.31 -16.09 -38.62
CA GLU A 38 43.56 -15.17 -37.50
C GLU A 38 42.71 -13.89 -37.61
N LEU A 39 42.55 -13.34 -38.82
CA LEU A 39 41.70 -12.18 -39.07
C LEU A 39 40.22 -12.51 -38.82
N ARG A 40 39.73 -13.68 -39.25
CA ARG A 40 38.37 -14.15 -38.97
C ARG A 40 38.16 -14.39 -37.47
N LYS A 41 39.16 -14.93 -36.77
CA LYS A 41 39.11 -15.12 -35.31
C LYS A 41 39.06 -13.77 -34.60
N ALA A 42 39.88 -12.81 -35.01
CA ALA A 42 39.87 -11.45 -34.48
C ALA A 42 38.55 -10.73 -34.78
N GLN A 43 37.94 -10.94 -35.95
CA GLN A 43 36.62 -10.38 -36.29
C GLN A 43 35.51 -10.94 -35.40
N ARG A 44 35.45 -12.26 -35.20
CA ARG A 44 34.48 -12.90 -34.28
C ARG A 44 34.67 -12.42 -32.85
N GLU A 45 35.91 -12.26 -32.40
CA GLU A 45 36.20 -11.71 -31.08
C GLU A 45 35.79 -10.23 -30.98
N ASN A 46 35.99 -9.43 -32.03
CA ASN A 46 35.55 -8.04 -32.07
C ASN A 46 34.02 -7.92 -32.03
N GLU A 47 33.31 -8.76 -32.78
CA GLU A 47 31.85 -8.87 -32.73
C GLU A 47 31.38 -9.24 -31.33
N ARG A 48 31.96 -10.29 -30.72
CA ARG A 48 31.66 -10.70 -29.35
C ARG A 48 31.88 -9.55 -28.34
N LEU A 49 32.98 -8.81 -28.47
CA LEU A 49 33.27 -7.68 -27.59
C LEU A 49 32.30 -6.53 -27.81
N ARG A 50 31.90 -6.26 -29.06
CA ARG A 50 30.86 -5.26 -29.38
C ARG A 50 29.51 -5.64 -28.78
N ASP A 51 29.10 -6.90 -28.91
CA ASP A 51 27.87 -7.41 -28.31
C ASP A 51 27.92 -7.27 -26.79
N GLN A 52 29.06 -7.60 -26.17
CA GLN A 52 29.25 -7.45 -24.74
C GLN A 52 29.20 -5.98 -24.29
N VAL A 53 29.83 -5.07 -25.04
CA VAL A 53 29.76 -3.62 -24.77
C VAL A 53 28.32 -3.11 -24.90
N GLN A 54 27.59 -3.54 -25.93
CA GLN A 54 26.21 -3.13 -26.13
C GLN A 54 25.28 -3.68 -25.03
N ALA A 55 25.49 -4.93 -24.60
CA ALA A 55 24.76 -5.52 -23.48
C ALA A 55 25.02 -4.75 -22.17
N LEU A 56 26.29 -4.41 -21.88
CA LEU A 56 26.65 -3.62 -20.70
C LEU A 56 26.07 -2.21 -20.74
N GLN A 57 26.08 -1.54 -21.89
CA GLN A 57 25.45 -0.23 -22.06
C GLN A 57 23.93 -0.29 -21.83
N THR A 58 23.28 -1.33 -22.33
CA THR A 58 21.84 -1.57 -22.10
C THR A 58 21.55 -1.76 -20.61
N MET A 59 22.37 -2.56 -19.91
CA MET A 59 22.25 -2.74 -18.46
C MET A 59 22.50 -1.45 -17.67
N LEU A 60 23.44 -0.61 -18.12
CA LEU A 60 23.74 0.67 -17.48
C LEU A 60 22.58 1.65 -17.66
N ALA A 61 22.00 1.71 -18.85
CA ALA A 61 20.86 2.55 -19.17
C ALA A 61 19.58 2.11 -18.44
N ALA A 62 19.43 0.82 -18.16
CA ALA A 62 18.33 0.27 -17.38
C ALA A 62 18.44 0.54 -15.87
N ARG A 63 19.57 1.06 -15.36
CA ARG A 63 19.68 1.39 -13.95
C ARG A 63 18.78 2.60 -13.62
N PRO A 64 18.03 2.54 -12.52
CA PRO A 64 17.32 3.71 -12.02
C PRO A 64 18.30 4.86 -11.80
N SER A 65 17.87 6.06 -12.16
CA SER A 65 18.63 7.27 -11.86
C SER A 65 18.82 7.40 -10.34
N PRO A 66 19.87 8.08 -9.88
CA PRO A 66 20.06 8.31 -8.44
C PRO A 66 18.88 9.08 -7.81
N GLU A 67 18.17 9.90 -8.60
CA GLU A 67 16.96 10.60 -8.18
C GLU A 67 15.78 9.62 -8.00
N GLN A 68 15.55 8.72 -8.97
CA GLN A 68 14.53 7.68 -8.87
C GLN A 68 14.80 6.77 -7.66
N PHE A 69 16.06 6.41 -7.41
CA PHE A 69 16.41 5.61 -6.23
C PHE A 69 16.13 6.36 -4.93
N GLN A 70 16.39 7.66 -4.87
CA GLN A 70 16.07 8.48 -3.70
C GLN A 70 14.56 8.62 -3.50
N GLU A 71 13.80 8.76 -4.58
CA GLU A 71 12.34 8.83 -4.55
C GLU A 71 11.73 7.53 -4.04
N ILE A 72 12.14 6.38 -4.60
CA ILE A 72 11.75 5.05 -4.11
C ILE A 72 12.07 4.89 -2.62
N LYS A 73 13.24 5.37 -2.17
CA LYS A 73 13.62 5.31 -0.75
C LYS A 73 12.72 6.18 0.13
N LYS A 74 12.32 7.37 -0.34
CA LYS A 74 11.38 8.25 0.37
C LYS A 74 9.99 7.62 0.41
N GLU A 75 9.52 7.09 -0.70
CA GLU A 75 8.24 6.38 -0.79
C GLU A 75 8.20 5.18 0.15
N PHE A 76 9.25 4.36 0.17
CA PHE A 76 9.36 3.25 1.11
C PHE A 76 9.28 3.73 2.57
N SER A 77 10.01 4.79 2.92
CA SER A 77 9.95 5.37 4.27
C SER A 77 8.56 5.92 4.61
N ASN A 78 7.86 6.48 3.63
CA ASN A 78 6.50 6.99 3.81
C ASN A 78 5.49 5.85 3.99
N LEU A 79 5.59 4.80 3.19
CA LEU A 79 4.77 3.60 3.31
C LEU A 79 4.96 2.90 4.66
N ASP A 80 6.20 2.83 5.15
CA ASP A 80 6.50 2.25 6.46
C ASP A 80 5.85 3.06 7.59
N LEU A 81 5.87 4.40 7.49
CA LEU A 81 5.20 5.28 8.46
C LEU A 81 3.68 5.06 8.46
N ILE A 82 3.07 4.96 7.27
CA ILE A 82 1.62 4.70 7.11
C ILE A 82 1.26 3.32 7.66
N LEU A 83 2.07 2.31 7.36
CA LEU A 83 1.86 0.95 7.84
C LEU A 83 1.87 0.91 9.37
N GLN A 84 2.87 1.52 10.00
CA GLN A 84 2.95 1.61 11.46
C GLN A 84 1.76 2.36 12.05
N GLY A 85 1.33 3.47 11.44
CA GLY A 85 0.13 4.20 11.85
C GLY A 85 -1.13 3.32 11.80
N THR A 86 -1.29 2.55 10.71
CA THR A 86 -2.42 1.65 10.50
C THR A 86 -2.43 0.50 11.51
N GLN A 87 -1.26 -0.06 11.83
CA GLN A 87 -1.14 -1.12 12.84
C GLN A 87 -1.53 -0.63 14.23
N ARG A 88 -1.04 0.54 14.65
CA ARG A 88 -1.41 1.14 15.95
C ARG A 88 -2.91 1.40 16.03
N GLU A 89 -3.51 1.90 14.96
CA GLU A 89 -4.95 2.16 14.94
C GLU A 89 -5.77 0.86 14.98
N ASN A 90 -5.31 -0.19 14.30
CA ASN A 90 -5.95 -1.51 14.37
C ASN A 90 -5.89 -2.10 15.78
N GLU A 91 -4.74 -2.01 16.44
CA GLU A 91 -4.58 -2.42 17.86
C GLU A 91 -5.53 -1.66 18.78
N ARG A 92 -5.65 -0.34 18.58
CA ARG A 92 -6.59 0.50 19.33
C ARG A 92 -8.04 0.07 19.11
N CYS A 93 -8.45 -0.12 17.86
CA CYS A 93 -9.80 -0.56 17.50
C CYS A 93 -10.13 -1.93 18.11
N MET A 94 -9.19 -2.89 18.05
CA MET A 94 -9.34 -4.20 18.69
C MET A 94 -9.51 -4.08 20.20
N ALA A 95 -8.76 -3.21 20.88
CA ALA A 95 -8.92 -2.97 22.31
C ALA A 95 -10.28 -2.32 22.66
N GLU A 96 -10.76 -1.40 21.84
CA GLU A 96 -12.08 -0.77 22.01
C GLU A 96 -13.23 -1.76 21.80
N LEU A 97 -13.09 -2.65 20.81
CA LEU A 97 -14.04 -3.72 20.53
C LEU A 97 -14.10 -4.74 21.67
N GLU A 98 -12.96 -5.13 22.25
CA GLU A 98 -12.94 -6.00 23.43
C GLU A 98 -13.57 -5.33 24.67
N ARG A 99 -13.35 -4.02 24.86
CA ARG A 99 -14.04 -3.26 25.92
C ARG A 99 -15.55 -3.20 25.68
N ALA A 100 -15.99 -3.07 24.43
CA ALA A 100 -17.42 -3.10 24.09
C ALA A 100 -18.04 -4.47 24.38
N LYS A 101 -17.40 -5.57 23.96
CA LYS A 101 -17.84 -6.94 24.27
C LYS A 101 -17.94 -7.20 25.77
N GLN A 102 -16.97 -6.74 26.56
CA GLN A 102 -17.01 -6.92 28.01
C GLN A 102 -18.17 -6.16 28.66
N ARG A 103 -18.47 -4.95 28.17
CA ARG A 103 -19.65 -4.18 28.60
C ARG A 103 -20.95 -4.88 28.22
N GLU A 104 -21.05 -5.35 26.98
CA GLU A 104 -22.20 -6.14 26.50
C GLU A 104 -22.43 -7.36 27.39
N LYS A 105 -21.41 -8.20 27.58
CA LYS A 105 -21.47 -9.37 28.48
C LYS A 105 -21.93 -9.03 29.90
N THR A 106 -21.52 -7.87 30.42
CA THR A 106 -21.94 -7.40 31.74
C THR A 106 -23.43 -7.03 31.75
N LEU A 107 -23.90 -6.31 30.73
CA LEU A 107 -25.31 -5.95 30.55
C LEU A 107 -26.19 -7.19 30.33
N GLU A 108 -25.74 -8.14 29.52
CA GLU A 108 -26.41 -9.45 29.36
C GLU A 108 -26.54 -10.17 30.71
N GLY A 109 -25.49 -10.14 31.53
CA GLY A 109 -25.51 -10.69 32.88
C GLY A 109 -26.54 -10.00 33.80
N TYR A 110 -26.71 -8.68 33.70
CA TYR A 110 -27.74 -7.95 34.45
C TYR A 110 -29.16 -8.26 33.94
N LEU A 111 -29.35 -8.31 32.62
CA LEU A 111 -30.64 -8.69 32.01
C LEU A 111 -31.06 -10.09 32.46
N ASN A 112 -30.11 -11.03 32.45
CA ASN A 112 -30.35 -12.39 32.92
C ASN A 112 -30.73 -12.45 34.41
N LYS A 113 -30.13 -11.60 35.26
CA LYS A 113 -30.48 -11.52 36.69
C LYS A 113 -31.85 -10.90 36.94
N LEU A 114 -32.22 -9.88 36.17
CA LEU A 114 -33.46 -9.12 36.38
C LEU A 114 -34.70 -9.79 35.75
N VAL A 115 -34.54 -10.33 34.54
CA VAL A 115 -35.65 -10.83 33.71
C VAL A 115 -35.58 -12.36 33.55
N GLY A 116 -34.50 -13.00 33.99
CA GLY A 116 -34.25 -14.42 33.79
C GLY A 116 -33.76 -14.74 32.38
N GLU A 117 -33.60 -16.04 32.07
CA GLU A 117 -33.04 -16.53 30.79
C GLU A 117 -33.87 -16.13 29.55
N ASN A 118 -35.13 -15.73 29.73
CA ASN A 118 -36.03 -15.33 28.66
C ASN A 118 -35.85 -13.87 28.19
N TRP A 119 -34.87 -13.13 28.71
CA TRP A 119 -34.64 -11.73 28.35
C TRP A 119 -34.40 -11.54 26.84
N GLN A 120 -33.72 -12.48 26.18
CA GLN A 120 -33.50 -12.44 24.73
C GLN A 120 -34.81 -12.51 23.94
N THR A 121 -35.76 -13.34 24.37
CA THR A 121 -37.08 -13.47 23.75
C THR A 121 -37.92 -12.21 23.99
N MET A 122 -37.82 -11.62 25.19
CA MET A 122 -38.55 -10.39 25.56
C MET A 122 -38.07 -9.17 24.76
N VAL A 123 -36.75 -9.07 24.51
CA VAL A 123 -36.15 -7.98 23.71
C VAL A 123 -36.21 -8.29 22.20
N GLY A 124 -36.66 -9.48 21.82
CA GLY A 124 -36.78 -9.91 20.41
C GLY A 124 -35.43 -10.24 19.74
N LEU A 125 -34.40 -10.53 20.54
CA LEU A 125 -33.06 -10.94 20.12
C LEU A 125 -32.88 -12.47 20.08
N GLY A 126 -33.87 -13.22 20.53
CA GLY A 126 -33.87 -14.68 20.45
C GLY A 126 -33.75 -15.18 19.01
N PRO A 127 -33.26 -16.42 18.80
CA PRO A 127 -33.15 -17.01 17.48
C PRO A 127 -34.50 -16.87 16.76
N PRO A 128 -34.52 -16.47 15.47
CA PRO A 128 -35.75 -16.18 14.77
C PRO A 128 -36.59 -17.46 14.72
N ALA A 129 -37.56 -17.58 15.63
CA ALA A 129 -38.67 -18.47 15.42
C ALA A 129 -39.32 -17.99 14.12
N SER A 130 -39.17 -18.81 13.07
CA SER A 130 -39.57 -18.58 11.68
C SER A 130 -40.68 -17.53 11.54
N ARG A 131 -40.29 -16.27 11.31
CA ARG A 131 -41.25 -15.22 10.97
C ARG A 131 -41.71 -15.48 9.53
N PRO A 132 -43.02 -15.48 9.23
CA PRO A 132 -43.48 -15.54 7.85
C PRO A 132 -42.96 -14.30 7.11
N ASN A 133 -42.21 -14.58 6.06
CA ASN A 133 -41.54 -13.64 5.19
C ASN A 133 -42.58 -12.73 4.51
N ILE A 134 -42.69 -11.49 4.97
CA ILE A 134 -43.37 -10.42 4.23
C ILE A 134 -42.33 -9.35 3.93
N GLY A 135 -41.85 -9.38 2.68
CA GLY A 135 -41.42 -8.16 1.99
C GLY A 135 -39.91 -7.91 1.88
N LYS A 136 -39.32 -8.45 0.80
CA LYS A 136 -38.36 -7.79 -0.12
C LYS A 136 -37.22 -6.95 0.49
N SER A 137 -35.98 -7.40 0.30
CA SER A 137 -35.10 -6.81 -0.72
C SER A 137 -33.82 -7.65 -0.91
N HIS A 138 -33.24 -7.56 -2.11
CA HIS A 138 -32.28 -8.47 -2.70
C HIS A 138 -30.94 -8.55 -1.95
N SER A 139 -30.57 -9.77 -1.53
CA SER A 139 -29.17 -10.17 -1.32
C SER A 139 -28.94 -11.42 -2.16
N ARG A 140 -28.40 -11.23 -3.38
CA ARG A 140 -27.94 -12.33 -4.23
C ARG A 140 -26.64 -12.88 -3.66
N GLN A 141 -26.70 -14.17 -3.36
CA GLN A 141 -25.56 -15.06 -3.12
C GLN A 141 -24.51 -14.95 -4.22
N GLY A 142 -23.25 -15.04 -3.80
CA GLY A 142 -22.08 -15.29 -4.63
C GLY A 142 -21.08 -16.12 -3.84
N SER A 143 -21.48 -17.35 -3.52
CA SER A 143 -20.61 -18.43 -3.06
C SER A 143 -19.65 -18.80 -4.20
N LEU A 144 -18.34 -18.72 -3.97
CA LEU A 144 -17.36 -19.46 -4.77
C LEU A 144 -16.27 -20.04 -3.86
N SER A 145 -16.28 -21.36 -3.80
CA SER A 145 -15.23 -22.25 -3.32
C SER A 145 -13.87 -21.87 -3.88
N GLY A 146 -12.85 -21.97 -3.03
CA GLY A 146 -11.47 -22.06 -3.47
C GLY A 146 -11.26 -23.35 -4.26
N GLN A 147 -10.98 -23.21 -5.54
CA GLN A 147 -10.41 -24.25 -6.38
C GLN A 147 -8.92 -23.91 -6.56
N VAL A 148 -8.08 -24.70 -5.90
CA VAL A 148 -6.63 -24.72 -6.08
C VAL A 148 -6.37 -25.48 -7.38
N GLU A 149 -6.02 -24.78 -8.45
CA GLU A 149 -5.46 -25.39 -9.66
C GLU A 149 -4.06 -24.83 -9.92
N SER A 150 -3.14 -25.78 -10.15
CA SER A 150 -1.73 -25.61 -10.47
C SER A 150 -1.48 -24.74 -11.70
N PRO A 151 -0.31 -24.07 -11.80
CA PRO A 151 0.03 -23.27 -12.96
C PRO A 151 0.70 -24.14 -14.04
N GLU A 152 0.04 -24.31 -15.18
CA GLU A 152 0.72 -24.65 -16.43
C GLU A 152 0.26 -23.72 -17.56
N GLN A 153 1.27 -23.24 -18.30
CA GLN A 153 1.23 -22.55 -19.59
C GLN A 153 0.91 -21.05 -19.67
N ALA A 154 1.96 -20.35 -20.09
CA ALA A 154 2.04 -18.96 -20.47
C ALA A 154 1.24 -18.65 -21.74
N THR A 155 0.37 -17.64 -21.67
CA THR A 155 0.03 -16.77 -22.80
C THR A 155 -0.03 -15.31 -22.30
N PRO A 156 0.47 -14.33 -23.08
CA PRO A 156 0.45 -12.92 -22.67
C PRO A 156 -0.96 -12.32 -22.84
N PRO A 157 -1.50 -11.57 -21.85
CA PRO A 157 -2.82 -10.98 -21.96
C PRO A 157 -2.80 -9.69 -22.80
N THR A 158 -3.77 -9.61 -23.70
CA THR A 158 -4.12 -8.48 -24.57
C THR A 158 -4.47 -7.20 -23.77
N PRO A 159 -3.95 -6.02 -24.13
CA PRO A 159 -4.06 -4.78 -23.32
C PRO A 159 -5.45 -4.12 -23.23
N GLN A 160 -6.49 -4.65 -23.88
CA GLN A 160 -7.81 -3.99 -23.94
C GLN A 160 -8.77 -4.37 -22.79
N LEU A 161 -8.61 -5.54 -22.15
CA LEU A 161 -9.47 -5.97 -21.04
C LEU A 161 -9.09 -5.35 -19.69
N GLN A 162 -7.86 -4.85 -19.54
CA GLN A 162 -7.39 -4.21 -18.30
C GLN A 162 -7.96 -2.80 -18.10
N GLN A 163 -8.27 -2.05 -19.17
CA GLN A 163 -8.81 -0.70 -19.06
C GLN A 163 -10.24 -0.68 -18.47
N VAL A 164 -11.11 -1.59 -18.91
CA VAL A 164 -12.48 -1.71 -18.37
C VAL A 164 -12.47 -2.09 -16.88
N SER A 165 -11.52 -2.93 -16.47
CA SER A 165 -11.32 -3.30 -15.06
C SER A 165 -10.84 -2.12 -14.20
N ASN A 166 -9.97 -1.27 -14.75
CA ASN A 166 -9.50 -0.07 -14.06
C ASN A 166 -10.59 0.99 -13.90
N GLU A 167 -11.46 1.14 -14.90
CA GLU A 167 -12.58 2.08 -14.84
C GLU A 167 -13.65 1.65 -13.83
N ALA A 168 -13.98 0.35 -13.78
CA ALA A 168 -14.87 -0.20 -12.75
C ALA A 168 -14.30 -0.03 -11.33
N ARG A 169 -12.98 -0.22 -11.15
CA ARG A 169 -12.29 0.05 -9.88
C ARG A 169 -12.32 1.54 -9.53
N SER A 170 -12.14 2.43 -10.51
CA SER A 170 -12.22 3.87 -10.29
C SER A 170 -13.62 4.28 -9.83
N GLN A 171 -14.68 3.75 -10.44
CA GLN A 171 -16.07 4.02 -10.04
C GLN A 171 -16.35 3.50 -8.62
N GLN A 172 -15.83 2.33 -8.26
CA GLN A 172 -15.94 1.79 -6.91
C GLN A 172 -15.23 2.68 -5.87
N LEU A 173 -14.05 3.20 -6.19
CA LEU A 173 -13.32 4.14 -5.31
C LEU A 173 -14.08 5.46 -5.15
N GLU A 174 -14.67 5.99 -6.22
CA GLU A 174 -15.50 7.20 -6.16
C GLU A 174 -16.74 6.99 -5.27
N GLN A 175 -17.39 5.82 -5.40
CA GLN A 175 -18.55 5.46 -4.57
C GLN A 175 -18.18 5.35 -3.09
N ILE A 176 -17.04 4.72 -2.76
CA ILE A 176 -16.53 4.64 -1.39
C ILE A 176 -16.23 6.04 -0.87
N ARG A 177 -15.59 6.90 -1.67
CA ARG A 177 -15.27 8.28 -1.30
C ARG A 177 -16.53 9.08 -0.97
N MET A 178 -17.57 8.97 -1.79
CA MET A 178 -18.86 9.63 -1.55
C MET A 178 -19.55 9.10 -0.29
N LEU A 179 -19.45 7.80 -0.02
CA LEU A 179 -20.01 7.20 1.19
C LEU A 179 -19.30 7.70 2.45
N VAL A 180 -17.96 7.72 2.44
CA VAL A 180 -17.14 8.22 3.54
C VAL A 180 -17.47 9.68 3.83
N LEU A 181 -17.49 10.53 2.79
CA LEU A 181 -17.84 11.94 2.97
C LEU A 181 -19.25 12.13 3.56
N GLY A 182 -20.22 11.33 3.11
CA GLY A 182 -21.58 11.35 3.67
C GLY A 182 -21.65 10.82 5.10
N MET A 183 -20.79 9.86 5.48
CA MET A 183 -20.67 9.38 6.86
C MET A 183 -20.07 10.45 7.77
N ASP A 184 -18.99 11.10 7.34
CA ASP A 184 -18.33 12.18 8.08
C ASP A 184 -19.29 13.35 8.33
N GLN A 185 -20.07 13.75 7.32
CA GLN A 185 -21.06 14.82 7.49
C GLN A 185 -22.15 14.46 8.52
N ARG A 186 -22.61 13.20 8.55
CA ARG A 186 -23.59 12.73 9.53
C ARG A 186 -23.00 12.64 10.94
N LEU A 187 -21.74 12.25 11.06
CA LEU A 187 -21.01 12.23 12.33
C LEU A 187 -20.84 13.66 12.87
N GLN A 188 -20.36 14.59 12.04
CA GLN A 188 -20.21 16.00 12.41
C GLN A 188 -21.53 16.60 12.89
N THR A 189 -22.63 16.34 12.17
CA THR A 189 -23.95 16.85 12.57
C THR A 189 -24.40 16.27 13.92
N ARG A 190 -24.11 14.99 14.19
CA ARG A 190 -24.41 14.37 15.49
C ARG A 190 -23.55 14.94 16.60
N GLU A 191 -22.27 15.15 16.34
CA GLU A 191 -21.37 15.80 17.30
C GLU A 191 -21.86 17.20 17.65
N ASP A 192 -22.23 18.03 16.67
CA ASP A 192 -22.77 19.37 16.92
C ASP A 192 -24.06 19.33 17.77
N VAL A 193 -24.93 18.34 17.53
CA VAL A 193 -26.16 18.15 18.32
C VAL A 193 -25.85 17.72 19.75
N LEU A 194 -24.89 16.80 19.93
CA LEU A 194 -24.48 16.32 21.25
C LEU A 194 -23.76 17.42 22.05
N THR A 195 -22.88 18.18 21.42
CA THR A 195 -22.21 19.34 22.05
C THR A 195 -23.23 20.36 22.53
N LYS A 196 -24.22 20.72 21.69
CA LYS A 196 -25.31 21.63 22.11
C LYS A 196 -26.18 21.05 23.23
N ALA A 197 -26.36 19.73 23.27
CA ALA A 197 -27.10 19.08 24.35
C ALA A 197 -26.32 19.12 25.67
N LEU A 198 -25.00 18.88 25.63
CA LEU A 198 -24.09 19.02 26.77
C LEU A 198 -24.09 20.45 27.31
N GLU A 199 -23.90 21.45 26.45
CA GLU A 199 -23.91 22.87 26.86
C GLU A 199 -25.21 23.25 27.58
N ARG A 200 -26.36 22.74 27.11
CA ARG A 200 -27.65 22.99 27.79
C ARG A 200 -27.74 22.27 29.14
N ALA A 201 -27.23 21.04 29.23
CA ALA A 201 -27.24 20.28 30.48
C ALA A 201 -26.35 20.96 31.53
N GLU A 202 -25.13 21.38 31.15
CA GLU A 202 -24.21 22.12 32.01
C GLU A 202 -24.82 23.46 32.47
N ALA A 203 -25.49 24.18 31.57
CA ALA A 203 -26.20 25.42 31.93
C ALA A 203 -27.36 25.19 32.91
N GLN A 204 -28.07 24.06 32.80
CA GLN A 204 -29.11 23.68 33.76
C GLN A 204 -28.50 23.30 35.10
N GLU A 205 -27.42 22.53 35.10
CA GLU A 205 -26.69 22.15 36.32
C GLU A 205 -26.20 23.39 37.08
N ALA A 206 -25.59 24.36 36.39
CA ALA A 206 -25.15 25.61 36.99
C ALA A 206 -26.31 26.39 37.64
N ARG A 207 -27.50 26.40 37.00
CA ARG A 207 -28.70 27.04 37.57
C ARG A 207 -29.20 26.33 38.83
N TYR A 208 -29.21 24.99 38.84
CA TYR A 208 -29.62 24.22 40.01
C TYR A 208 -28.62 24.37 41.16
N GLN A 209 -27.32 24.41 40.88
CA GLN A 209 -26.30 24.65 41.90
C GLN A 209 -26.45 26.05 42.53
N ALA A 210 -26.73 27.08 41.72
CA ALA A 210 -26.99 28.43 42.24
C ALA A 210 -28.21 28.47 43.17
N LEU A 211 -29.32 27.85 42.76
CA LEU A 211 -30.53 27.73 43.60
C LEU A 211 -30.28 26.94 44.90
N ALA A 212 -29.46 25.88 44.83
CA ALA A 212 -29.09 25.10 46.00
C ALA A 212 -28.27 25.94 47.00
N GLN A 213 -27.33 26.76 46.51
CA GLN A 213 -26.55 27.67 47.36
C GLN A 213 -27.43 28.75 48.01
N GLU A 214 -28.40 29.31 47.28
CA GLU A 214 -29.34 30.28 47.86
C GLU A 214 -30.21 29.67 48.98
N LEU A 215 -30.62 28.40 48.83
CA LEU A 215 -31.38 27.67 49.85
C LEU A 215 -30.54 27.30 51.08
N GLU A 216 -29.26 26.98 50.90
CA GLU A 216 -28.34 26.64 52.00
C GLU A 216 -27.94 27.88 52.83
N VAL A 217 -27.98 29.07 52.24
CA VAL A 217 -27.62 30.35 52.89
C VAL A 217 -28.86 31.09 53.45
N GLY A 218 -30.06 30.50 53.37
CA GLY A 218 -31.29 31.05 53.97
C GLY A 218 -31.22 31.15 55.51
N PRO A 219 -31.63 32.28 56.12
CA PRO A 219 -31.24 32.65 57.48
C PRO A 219 -31.91 31.78 58.55
N SER A 220 -31.10 31.31 59.51
CA SER A 220 -31.59 30.89 60.85
C SER A 220 -31.91 32.10 61.72
#